data_AF-A0AAV5RD66-F1
#
_entry.id   AF-A0AAV5RD66-F1
#
_cell.length_a   1.000
_cell.length_b   1.000
_cell.length_c   1.000
_cell.angle_alpha   90.00
_cell.angle_beta   90.00
_cell.angle_gamma   90.00
#
_symmetry.space_group_name_H-M   'P 1'
#
loop_
_entity.id
_entity.type
_entity.pdbx_description
1 polymer ?
#
loop_
_entity_poly.entity_id
_entity_poly.type
_entity_poly.pdbx_seq_one_letter_code
_entity_poly.pdbx_strand_id
1 'polypeptide(L)'
;MSFSNPMGNKSQNPAVVDINNFASPVAQGLNDPHPLESRVANWKANEEEFNLRMLQRTQGLAAPLRRVMDAKIVEQSTFVPSIVGGPSNLSLDILKNEDARLDWEDVYKTESTIDFHQEMQKRMGL
;
A
#
# COMPACT_ATOMS: atom_id res chain seq x y z
N MET A 1 -56.72 -19.08 5.59
CA MET A 1 -55.31 -19.43 5.79
C MET A 1 -54.89 -20.34 4.63
N SER A 2 -53.85 -19.88 3.92
CA SER A 2 -53.07 -20.44 2.79
C SER A 2 -53.44 -21.81 2.19
N PHE A 3 -53.74 -21.81 0.89
CA PHE A 3 -53.76 -23.00 0.03
C PHE A 3 -52.32 -23.42 -0.31
N SER A 4 -52.05 -24.72 -0.19
CA SER A 4 -50.82 -25.38 -0.67
C SER A 4 -50.93 -25.58 -2.18
N ASN A 5 -49.83 -25.39 -2.92
CA ASN A 5 -49.73 -25.86 -4.32
C ASN A 5 -48.39 -26.58 -4.57
N PRO A 6 -48.38 -27.67 -5.37
CA PRO A 6 -47.30 -28.65 -5.42
C PRO A 6 -46.33 -28.45 -6.60
N MET A 7 -45.26 -29.25 -6.59
CA MET A 7 -44.08 -29.29 -7.48
C MET A 7 -44.28 -29.02 -8.98
N GLY A 8 -43.27 -28.41 -9.60
CA GLY A 8 -43.06 -28.40 -11.06
C GLY A 8 -41.61 -28.13 -11.45
N ASN A 9 -40.81 -29.20 -11.57
CA ASN A 9 -39.45 -29.22 -12.13
C ASN A 9 -39.50 -29.10 -13.66
N LYS A 10 -38.74 -28.18 -14.28
CA LYS A 10 -38.30 -28.29 -15.69
C LYS A 10 -36.89 -27.71 -15.90
N SER A 11 -35.95 -28.65 -16.13
CA SER A 11 -34.80 -28.63 -17.06
C SER A 11 -33.69 -27.58 -16.89
N GLN A 12 -32.58 -28.00 -16.28
CA GLN A 12 -31.26 -27.48 -16.67
C GLN A 12 -30.91 -28.03 -18.07
N ASN A 13 -30.71 -27.15 -19.05
CA ASN A 13 -30.09 -27.51 -20.32
C ASN A 13 -28.66 -26.95 -20.36
N PRO A 14 -27.61 -27.79 -20.39
CA PRO A 14 -26.26 -27.34 -20.68
C PRO A 14 -26.04 -27.33 -22.20
N ALA A 15 -25.81 -26.13 -22.78
CA ALA A 15 -25.16 -25.84 -24.08
C ALA A 15 -25.85 -24.72 -24.88
N VAL A 16 -25.99 -23.52 -24.28
CA VAL A 16 -26.11 -22.30 -25.09
C VAL A 16 -24.73 -21.67 -25.14
N VAL A 17 -24.01 -21.87 -26.25
CA VAL A 17 -22.80 -21.12 -26.55
C VAL A 17 -23.23 -19.68 -26.80
N ASP A 18 -22.87 -18.78 -25.89
CA ASP A 18 -23.25 -17.37 -25.93
C ASP A 18 -22.46 -16.67 -27.05
N ILE A 19 -23.08 -16.60 -28.23
CA ILE A 19 -22.58 -15.95 -29.44
C ILE A 19 -22.45 -14.42 -29.31
N ASN A 20 -22.89 -13.83 -28.19
CA ASN A 20 -22.87 -12.38 -27.99
C ASN A 20 -21.52 -11.83 -27.50
N ASN A 21 -20.54 -12.69 -27.21
CA ASN A 21 -19.30 -12.27 -26.55
C ASN A 21 -18.20 -11.76 -27.50
N PHE A 22 -18.50 -11.48 -28.77
CA PHE A 22 -17.51 -10.99 -29.76
C PHE A 22 -17.44 -9.45 -29.84
N ALA A 23 -18.37 -8.72 -29.21
CA ALA A 23 -18.47 -7.25 -29.33
C ALA A 23 -17.68 -6.46 -28.26
N SER A 24 -16.87 -7.13 -27.43
CA SER A 24 -16.17 -6.48 -26.31
C SER A 24 -14.63 -6.39 -26.41
N PRO A 25 -14.01 -6.07 -27.57
CA PRO A 25 -12.63 -5.55 -27.55
C PRO A 25 -12.51 -4.07 -27.95
N VAL A 26 -13.49 -3.49 -28.66
CA VAL A 26 -13.37 -2.10 -29.20
C VAL A 26 -13.78 -1.03 -28.20
N ALA A 27 -14.79 -1.31 -27.35
CA ALA A 27 -15.23 -0.36 -26.33
C ALA A 27 -14.33 -0.34 -25.08
N GLN A 28 -13.59 -1.42 -24.81
CA GLN A 28 -12.59 -1.46 -23.74
C GLN A 28 -11.38 -0.56 -24.09
N GLY A 29 -10.93 -0.57 -25.34
CA GLY A 29 -9.82 0.27 -25.82
C GLY A 29 -10.04 1.79 -25.79
N LEU A 30 -11.26 2.27 -25.53
CA LEU A 30 -11.55 3.71 -25.41
C LEU A 30 -11.41 4.25 -23.99
N ASN A 31 -11.38 3.37 -22.97
CA ASN A 31 -11.31 3.73 -21.56
C ASN A 31 -10.35 2.83 -20.77
N ASP A 32 -9.36 2.24 -21.44
CA ASP A 32 -8.29 1.52 -20.78
C ASP A 32 -7.38 2.55 -20.08
N PRO A 33 -7.23 2.50 -18.74
CA PRO A 33 -6.26 3.35 -18.05
C PRO A 33 -4.87 3.06 -18.60
N HIS A 34 -4.04 4.10 -18.68
CA HIS A 34 -2.72 3.95 -19.28
C HIS A 34 -1.94 2.86 -18.51
N PRO A 35 -1.18 1.96 -19.16
CA PRO A 35 -0.49 0.86 -18.46
C PRO A 35 0.51 1.34 -17.38
N LEU A 36 0.96 2.59 -17.48
CA LEU A 36 1.80 3.24 -16.46
C LEU A 36 1.01 3.97 -15.38
N GLU A 37 -0.28 4.22 -15.54
CA GLU A 37 -1.09 4.95 -14.57
C GLU A 37 -1.06 4.27 -13.20
N SER A 38 -1.27 2.96 -13.18
CA SER A 38 -1.17 2.14 -11.97
C SER A 38 0.23 2.16 -11.36
N ARG A 39 1.27 2.20 -12.20
CA ARG A 39 2.67 2.23 -11.76
C ARG A 39 3.08 3.58 -11.19
N VAL A 40 2.63 4.67 -11.81
CA VAL A 40 2.86 6.05 -11.36
C VAL A 40 2.10 6.30 -10.06
N ALA A 41 0.85 5.84 -9.96
CA ALA A 41 0.08 5.93 -8.73
C ALA A 41 0.76 5.21 -7.55
N ASN A 42 1.41 4.06 -7.82
CA ASN A 42 2.10 3.25 -6.81
C ASN A 42 3.63 3.37 -6.87
N TRP A 43 4.18 4.50 -7.34
CA TRP A 43 5.61 4.64 -7.60
C TRP A 43 6.48 4.23 -6.40
N LYS A 44 6.21 4.78 -5.22
CA LYS A 44 6.99 4.51 -4.00
C LYS A 44 6.99 3.03 -3.62
N ALA A 45 5.82 2.38 -3.63
CA ALA A 45 5.70 0.95 -3.30
C ALA A 45 6.43 0.06 -4.32
N ASN A 46 6.32 0.39 -5.62
CA ASN A 46 7.01 -0.35 -6.68
C ASN A 46 8.54 -0.21 -6.58
N GLU A 47 9.00 0.96 -6.15
CA GLU A 47 10.42 1.21 -5.96
C GLU A 47 10.99 0.43 -4.77
N GLU A 48 10.29 0.45 -3.63
CA GLU A 48 10.67 -0.33 -2.46
C GLU A 48 10.71 -1.83 -2.78
N GLU A 49 9.71 -2.33 -3.50
CA GLU A 49 9.68 -3.73 -3.94
C GLU A 49 10.86 -4.05 -4.87
N PHE A 50 11.20 -3.15 -5.79
CA PHE A 50 12.36 -3.31 -6.65
C PHE A 50 13.66 -3.38 -5.85
N ASN A 51 13.82 -2.52 -4.85
CA ASN A 51 15.00 -2.50 -3.98
C ASN A 51 15.13 -3.81 -3.17
N LEU A 52 14.03 -4.32 -2.61
CA LEU A 52 14.01 -5.60 -1.90
C LEU A 52 14.33 -6.78 -2.83
N ARG A 53 13.81 -6.78 -4.06
CA ARG A 53 14.12 -7.80 -5.08
C ARG A 53 15.59 -7.73 -5.52
N MET A 54 16.16 -6.53 -5.64
CA MET A 54 17.59 -6.35 -5.93
C MET A 54 18.46 -6.90 -4.79
N LEU A 55 18.07 -6.60 -3.55
CA LEU A 55 18.74 -7.09 -2.36
C LEU A 55 18.70 -8.62 -2.29
N GLN A 56 17.55 -9.22 -2.61
CA GLN A 56 17.38 -10.67 -2.70
C GLN A 56 18.32 -11.31 -3.74
N ARG A 57 18.46 -10.69 -4.93
CA ARG A 57 19.30 -11.21 -6.01
C ARG A 57 20.79 -11.12 -5.70
N THR A 58 21.20 -10.10 -4.96
CA THR A 58 22.62 -9.82 -4.67
C THR A 58 23.10 -10.48 -3.38
N GLN A 59 22.24 -10.55 -2.36
CA GLN A 59 22.61 -10.97 -1.00
C GLN A 59 21.79 -12.18 -0.49
N GLY A 60 20.88 -12.71 -1.30
CA GLY A 60 20.04 -13.85 -0.94
C GLY A 60 18.79 -13.48 -0.15
N LEU A 61 17.99 -14.49 0.19
CA LEU A 61 16.65 -14.34 0.80
C LEU A 61 16.64 -13.70 2.19
N ALA A 62 17.70 -13.87 2.98
CA ALA A 62 17.75 -13.36 4.34
C ALA A 62 17.87 -11.83 4.40
N ALA A 63 18.49 -11.22 3.38
CA ALA A 63 18.74 -9.79 3.34
C ALA A 63 17.45 -8.92 3.28
N PRO A 64 16.48 -9.17 2.39
CA PRO A 64 15.22 -8.43 2.40
C PRO A 64 14.39 -8.68 3.68
N LEU A 65 14.41 -9.89 4.23
CA LEU A 65 13.72 -10.19 5.50
C LEU A 65 14.26 -9.34 6.64
N ARG A 66 15.59 -9.32 6.79
CA ARG A 66 16.26 -8.49 7.79
C ARG A 66 15.95 -7.02 7.58
N ARG A 67 16.00 -6.53 6.33
CA ARG A 67 15.73 -5.12 6.02
C ARG A 67 14.34 -4.69 6.48
N VAL A 68 13.31 -5.52 6.21
CA VAL A 68 11.93 -5.25 6.62
C VAL A 68 11.80 -5.31 8.15
N MET A 69 12.44 -6.26 8.82
CA MET A 69 12.43 -6.36 10.28
C MET A 69 13.12 -5.16 10.94
N ASP A 70 14.29 -4.76 10.45
CA ASP A 70 15.04 -3.62 10.95
C ASP A 70 14.22 -2.34 10.80
N ALA A 71 13.58 -2.12 9.64
CA ALA A 71 12.68 -0.98 9.41
C ALA A 71 11.52 -0.96 10.41
N LYS A 72 10.85 -2.10 10.62
CA LYS A 72 9.74 -2.23 11.57
C LYS A 72 10.17 -1.95 13.02
N ILE A 73 11.36 -2.41 13.43
CA ILE A 73 11.89 -2.15 14.77
C ILE A 73 12.17 -0.66 14.95
N VAL A 74 12.74 0.01 13.95
CA VAL A 74 13.04 1.44 13.99
C VAL A 74 11.74 2.27 14.06
N GLU A 75 10.72 1.92 13.28
CA GLU A 75 9.39 2.56 13.32
C GLU A 75 8.74 2.47 14.71
N GLN A 76 8.94 1.36 15.42
CA GLN A 76 8.36 1.16 16.76
C GLN A 76 9.16 1.80 17.89
N SER A 77 10.47 1.91 17.73
CA SER A 77 11.40 2.34 18.79
C SER A 77 11.70 3.84 18.79
N THR A 78 11.57 4.50 17.64
CA THR A 78 11.95 5.92 17.50
C THR A 78 10.79 6.81 17.92
N PHE A 79 10.74 7.17 19.21
CA PHE A 79 9.89 8.24 19.69
C PHE A 79 10.71 9.36 20.30
N VAL A 80 10.52 10.55 19.76
CA VAL A 80 11.04 11.79 20.31
C VAL A 80 9.88 12.78 20.33
N PRO A 81 9.53 13.35 21.49
CA PRO A 81 8.45 14.32 21.58
C PRO A 81 8.61 15.49 20.61
N SER A 82 7.49 15.99 20.07
CA SER A 82 7.49 17.10 19.12
C SER A 82 8.13 18.37 19.72
N ILE A 83 7.96 18.58 21.03
CA ILE A 83 8.56 19.71 21.78
C ILE A 83 10.10 19.70 21.81
N VAL A 84 10.74 18.54 21.66
CA VAL A 84 12.22 18.41 21.64
C VAL A 84 12.76 18.44 20.20
N GLY A 85 11.90 18.67 19.21
CA GLY A 85 12.27 18.70 17.79
C GLY A 85 11.75 17.52 16.97
N GLY A 86 10.94 16.63 17.57
CA GLY A 86 10.31 15.50 16.90
C GLY A 86 11.26 14.33 16.58
N PRO A 87 10.72 13.19 16.12
CA PRO A 87 11.54 12.03 15.75
C PRO A 87 12.38 12.35 14.51
N SER A 88 13.67 12.00 14.56
CA SER A 88 14.52 11.98 13.36
C SER A 88 14.25 10.70 12.57
N ASN A 89 13.76 10.83 11.34
CA ASN A 89 13.52 9.67 10.46
C ASN A 89 14.79 9.14 9.78
N LEU A 90 15.96 9.76 10.00
CA LEU A 90 17.22 9.40 9.34
C LEU A 90 17.54 7.91 9.32
N SER A 91 17.37 7.21 10.45
CA SER A 91 17.62 5.77 10.53
C SER A 91 16.67 4.96 9.65
N LEU A 92 15.42 5.38 9.56
CA LEU A 92 14.40 4.79 8.70
C LEU A 92 14.67 5.12 7.23
N ASP A 93 15.11 6.35 6.93
CA ASP A 93 15.42 6.80 5.56
C ASP A 93 16.59 6.00 4.97
N ILE A 94 17.64 5.75 5.77
CA ILE A 94 18.75 4.86 5.40
C ILE A 94 18.23 3.44 5.10
N LEU A 95 17.30 2.93 5.92
CA LEU A 95 16.72 1.61 5.72
C LEU A 95 15.77 1.55 4.51
N LYS A 96 15.19 2.67 4.08
CA LYS A 96 14.40 2.75 2.84
C LYS A 96 15.23 3.11 1.61
N ASN A 97 16.53 3.39 1.78
CA ASN A 97 17.43 3.96 0.76
C ASN A 97 16.93 5.31 0.22
N GLU A 98 16.31 6.13 1.08
CA GLU A 98 15.82 7.47 0.79
C GLU A 98 16.73 8.58 1.37
N ASP A 99 17.83 8.21 2.04
CA ASP A 99 18.77 9.11 2.71
C ASP A 99 19.46 10.13 1.78
N ALA A 100 19.58 9.81 0.49
CA ALA A 100 20.13 10.70 -0.54
C ALA A 100 19.05 11.52 -1.28
N ARG A 101 17.78 11.41 -0.88
CA ARG A 101 16.67 12.14 -1.48
C ARG A 101 16.29 13.32 -0.59
N LEU A 102 15.70 14.32 -1.23
CA LEU A 102 15.24 15.52 -0.57
C LEU A 102 13.83 15.80 -1.07
N ASP A 103 12.87 15.80 -0.16
CA ASP A 103 11.49 16.16 -0.43
C ASP A 103 11.21 17.59 0.05
N TRP A 104 10.06 18.14 -0.35
CA TRP A 104 9.69 19.50 0.05
C TRP A 104 9.50 19.64 1.57
N GLU A 105 9.15 18.55 2.27
CA GLU A 105 8.98 18.49 3.73
C GLU A 105 10.31 18.73 4.48
N ASP A 106 11.44 18.37 3.89
CA ASP A 106 12.77 18.58 4.46
C ASP A 106 13.18 20.06 4.43
N VAL A 107 12.74 20.77 3.39
CA VAL A 107 13.02 22.20 3.19
C VAL A 107 12.05 23.07 3.98
N TYR A 108 10.77 22.70 3.96
CA TYR A 108 9.70 23.47 4.57
C TYR A 108 9.13 22.70 5.76
N LYS A 109 9.76 22.88 6.93
CA LYS A 109 9.22 22.35 8.19
C LYS A 109 7.89 23.02 8.49
N THR A 110 6.85 22.20 8.65
CA THR A 110 5.57 22.66 9.19
C THR A 110 5.70 22.69 10.71
N GLU A 111 5.71 23.87 11.32
CA GLU A 111 5.72 23.99 12.78
C GLU A 111 4.40 23.44 13.34
N SER A 112 4.45 22.26 13.98
CA SER A 112 3.33 21.70 14.71
C SER A 112 3.58 21.87 16.21
N THR A 113 2.96 22.88 16.81
CA THR A 113 2.98 23.08 18.27
C THR A 113 1.94 22.15 18.91
N ILE A 114 2.20 20.84 18.89
CA ILE A 114 1.36 19.87 19.61
C ILE A 114 1.83 19.86 21.06
N ASP A 115 0.90 20.05 22.00
CA ASP A 115 1.18 19.91 23.42
C ASP A 115 1.58 18.46 23.73
N PHE A 116 2.65 18.28 24.51
CA PHE A 116 3.21 16.97 24.86
C PHE A 116 2.14 16.03 25.45
N HIS A 117 1.24 16.57 26.26
CA HIS A 117 0.16 15.79 26.87
C HIS A 117 -0.81 15.23 25.83
N GLN A 118 -1.14 16.01 24.80
CA GLN A 118 -2.03 15.58 23.71
C GLN A 118 -1.35 14.51 22.84
N GLU A 119 -0.06 14.65 22.56
CA GLU A 119 0.75 13.67 21.82
C GLU A 119 0.78 12.32 22.56
N MET A 120 1.03 12.35 23.86
CA MET A 120 1.08 11.16 24.71
C MET A 120 -0.29 10.49 24.83
N GLN A 121 -1.37 11.26 24.99
CA GLN A 121 -2.74 10.75 25.04
C GLN A 121 -3.09 9.99 23.76
N LYS A 122 -2.84 10.60 22.59
CA LYS A 122 -3.06 9.99 21.27
C LYS A 122 -2.31 8.67 21.12
N ARG A 123 -1.06 8.59 21.60
CA ARG A 123 -0.25 7.37 21.52
C ARG A 123 -0.75 6.27 22.45
N MET A 124 -1.24 6.61 23.63
CA MET A 124 -1.78 5.64 24.60
C MET A 124 -3.21 5.19 24.26
N GLY A 125 -3.84 5.76 23.24
CA GLY A 125 -5.22 5.44 22.86
C GLY A 125 -6.25 5.92 23.88
N LEU A 126 -5.89 6.93 24.67
CA LEU A 126 -6.75 7.63 25.62
C LEU A 126 -7.33 8.89 24.96
#